data_AF-A0A1F3V7P3-F1
#
_entry.id   AF-A0A1F3V7P3-F1
#
_cell.length_a   1.000
_cell.length_b   1.000
_cell.length_c   1.000
_cell.angle_alpha   90.00
_cell.angle_beta   90.00
_cell.angle_gamma   90.00
#
_symmetry.space_group_name_H-M   'P 1'
#
loop_
_entity.id
_entity.type
_entity.pdbx_description
1 polymer ?
#
loop_
_entity_poly.entity_id
_entity_poly.type
_entity_poly.pdbx_seq_one_letter_code
_entity_poly.pdbx_strand_id
1 'polypeptide(L)'
;MKTIILSILILCSTLVWAILDNEKGNGGDSCENRIKIISDDIESWIQKGGSQELRLPEDVSLEEYNARMLNSFEAKITCTDEKIFIGSAEKTCTNFKDQDGVKWIQCNLGRINQTNEEGLYRLIHHEYAGVSGFEVNIDEESDYAISNQITAFLEDQIVKRLALHPKKRYSAKKVIDMTLKKMQISYNNGAYRWHCSPERMKKYLYAAFSFVNDEAELIFKDLSNITVDTYAIRFNQALPLDCSFAGYNLVAREYMRKLLGASGGAKLCEIGW
;
A
#
# COMPACT_ATOMS: atom_id res chain seq x y z
N MET A 1 -60.43 10.75 31.83
CA MET A 1 -59.75 10.83 30.53
C MET A 1 -58.25 10.69 30.76
N LYS A 2 -57.72 9.46 30.66
CA LYS A 2 -56.31 9.14 30.85
C LYS A 2 -55.85 8.22 29.72
N THR A 3 -54.90 8.73 28.94
CA THR A 3 -53.70 8.04 28.43
C THR A 3 -53.89 6.70 27.72
N ILE A 4 -54.02 6.72 26.38
CA ILE A 4 -53.70 5.58 25.51
C ILE A 4 -53.07 6.11 24.21
N ILE A 5 -51.76 6.35 24.16
CA ILE A 5 -50.94 6.29 22.93
C ILE A 5 -49.49 5.99 23.33
N LEU A 6 -49.11 4.72 23.45
CA LEU A 6 -47.70 4.30 23.50
C LEU A 6 -47.58 2.81 23.15
N SER A 7 -47.68 2.41 21.88
CA SER A 7 -47.42 1.01 21.47
C SER A 7 -47.22 0.79 19.95
N ILE A 8 -46.58 1.70 19.21
CA ILE A 8 -46.23 1.44 17.78
C ILE A 8 -44.82 1.96 17.48
N LEU A 9 -43.79 1.27 17.97
CA LEU A 9 -42.39 1.56 17.57
C LEU A 9 -41.40 0.42 17.80
N ILE A 10 -41.85 -0.85 17.77
CA ILE A 10 -40.96 -2.01 17.91
C ILE A 10 -41.45 -3.12 16.98
N LEU A 11 -41.17 -3.02 15.68
CA LEU A 11 -41.32 -4.13 14.71
C LEU A 11 -40.61 -3.83 13.37
N CYS A 12 -39.42 -3.24 13.40
CA CYS A 12 -38.61 -3.04 12.19
C CYS A 12 -37.16 -3.49 12.41
N SER A 13 -36.99 -4.65 13.06
CA SER A 13 -35.68 -5.20 13.39
C SER A 13 -35.67 -6.71 13.28
N THR A 14 -35.94 -7.25 12.08
CA THR A 14 -35.44 -8.55 11.62
C THR A 14 -35.91 -8.73 10.18
N LEU A 15 -35.03 -8.48 9.22
CA LEU A 15 -34.96 -9.13 7.91
C LEU A 15 -33.62 -8.68 7.30
N VAL A 16 -32.53 -8.96 8.02
CA VAL A 16 -31.25 -9.14 7.34
C VAL A 16 -31.39 -10.49 6.67
N TRP A 17 -31.81 -10.45 5.42
CA TRP A 17 -31.72 -11.59 4.54
C TRP A 17 -30.24 -11.96 4.50
N ALA A 18 -29.89 -13.04 5.18
CA ALA A 18 -28.75 -13.82 4.77
C ALA A 18 -29.08 -14.29 3.34
N ILE A 19 -28.67 -13.49 2.36
CA ILE A 19 -28.48 -13.94 0.99
C ILE A 19 -27.26 -14.86 1.06
N LEU A 20 -27.47 -16.05 1.62
CA LEU A 20 -26.68 -17.21 1.25
C LEU A 20 -27.22 -17.58 -0.12
N ASP A 21 -26.63 -16.97 -1.14
CA ASP A 21 -26.78 -17.39 -2.52
C ASP A 21 -26.26 -18.83 -2.60
N ASN A 22 -27.18 -19.78 -2.46
CA ASN A 22 -27.00 -21.15 -2.90
C ASN A 22 -27.18 -21.17 -4.42
N GLU A 23 -26.43 -20.32 -5.13
CA GLU A 23 -26.25 -20.50 -6.57
C GLU A 23 -25.58 -21.86 -6.74
N LYS A 24 -26.33 -22.79 -7.33
CA LYS A 24 -25.76 -24.00 -7.92
C LYS A 24 -24.75 -23.52 -8.95
N GLY A 25 -23.49 -23.45 -8.53
CA GLY A 25 -22.40 -22.91 -9.32
C GLY A 25 -22.29 -23.64 -10.64
N ASN A 26 -22.79 -23.00 -11.70
CA ASN A 26 -22.02 -22.98 -12.94
C ASN A 26 -20.72 -22.32 -12.51
N GLY A 27 -19.69 -23.12 -12.19
CA GLY A 27 -18.47 -22.68 -11.54
C GLY A 27 -17.92 -21.45 -12.25
N GLY A 28 -18.31 -20.26 -11.76
CA GLY A 28 -17.75 -19.01 -12.20
C GLY A 28 -16.31 -19.10 -11.82
N ASP A 29 -15.45 -19.28 -12.81
CA ASP A 29 -14.05 -19.53 -12.60
C ASP A 29 -13.50 -18.42 -11.70
N SER A 30 -12.83 -18.82 -10.62
CA SER A 30 -12.41 -17.93 -9.54
C SER A 30 -11.58 -16.72 -10.02
N CYS A 31 -11.01 -16.84 -11.21
CA CYS A 31 -10.26 -15.79 -11.92
C CYS A 31 -11.16 -14.66 -12.40
N GLU A 32 -12.20 -14.95 -13.19
CA GLU A 32 -13.15 -13.98 -13.71
C GLU A 32 -13.80 -13.21 -12.58
N ASN A 33 -14.17 -13.88 -11.49
CA ASN A 33 -14.74 -13.22 -10.33
C ASN A 33 -13.74 -12.29 -9.62
N ARG A 34 -12.47 -12.70 -9.45
CA ARG A 34 -11.42 -11.82 -8.87
C ARG A 34 -11.16 -10.61 -9.76
N ILE A 35 -11.03 -10.81 -11.06
CA ILE A 35 -10.83 -9.73 -12.02
C ILE A 35 -12.02 -8.77 -11.97
N LYS A 36 -13.25 -9.32 -11.94
CA LYS A 36 -14.48 -8.52 -11.88
C LYS A 36 -14.56 -7.66 -10.63
N ILE A 37 -14.25 -8.19 -9.45
CA ILE A 37 -14.27 -7.42 -8.20
C ILE A 37 -13.33 -6.20 -8.30
N ILE A 38 -12.13 -6.41 -8.86
CA ILE A 38 -11.13 -5.34 -9.03
C ILE A 38 -11.56 -4.36 -10.11
N SER A 39 -12.09 -4.84 -11.24
CA SER A 39 -12.56 -3.96 -12.31
C SER A 39 -13.72 -3.09 -11.86
N ASP A 40 -14.67 -3.66 -11.13
CA ASP A 40 -15.82 -2.93 -10.57
C ASP A 40 -15.36 -1.85 -9.56
N ASP A 41 -14.31 -2.14 -8.76
CA ASP A 41 -13.72 -1.15 -7.84
C ASP A 41 -13.01 -0.02 -8.60
N ILE A 42 -12.21 -0.34 -9.63
CA ILE A 42 -11.55 0.67 -10.49
C ILE A 42 -12.59 1.52 -11.21
N GLU A 43 -13.61 0.92 -11.82
CA GLU A 43 -14.70 1.63 -12.49
C GLU A 43 -15.38 2.59 -11.52
N SER A 44 -15.77 2.09 -10.34
CA SER A 44 -16.40 2.91 -9.30
C SER A 44 -15.51 4.07 -8.85
N TRP A 45 -14.21 3.82 -8.71
CA TRP A 45 -13.22 4.82 -8.33
C TRP A 45 -13.10 5.93 -9.39
N ILE A 46 -13.05 5.58 -10.69
CA ILE A 46 -13.05 6.56 -11.79
C ILE A 46 -14.35 7.37 -11.79
N GLN A 47 -15.51 6.72 -11.67
CA GLN A 47 -16.81 7.40 -11.65
C GLN A 47 -16.95 8.41 -10.50
N LYS A 48 -16.29 8.16 -9.37
CA LYS A 48 -16.27 9.06 -8.21
C LYS A 48 -15.18 10.14 -8.28
N GLY A 49 -14.44 10.23 -9.38
CA GLY A 49 -13.40 11.22 -9.59
C GLY A 49 -12.05 10.87 -8.95
N GLY A 50 -11.81 9.60 -8.62
CA GLY A 50 -10.52 9.17 -8.07
C GLY A 50 -9.35 9.40 -9.02
N SER A 51 -9.59 9.41 -10.33
CA SER A 51 -8.59 9.66 -11.37
C SER A 51 -8.09 11.11 -11.44
N GLN A 52 -8.67 12.06 -10.71
CA GLN A 52 -8.33 13.49 -10.78
C GLN A 52 -6.87 13.80 -10.48
N GLU A 53 -6.23 12.98 -9.64
CA GLU A 53 -4.83 13.16 -9.24
C GLU A 53 -3.84 12.32 -10.06
N LEU A 54 -4.31 11.63 -11.13
CA LEU A 54 -3.44 10.94 -12.07
C LEU A 54 -2.68 11.93 -12.95
N ARG A 55 -1.42 11.60 -13.24
CA ARG A 55 -0.60 12.29 -14.22
C ARG A 55 -0.82 11.63 -15.57
N LEU A 56 -1.56 12.31 -16.44
CA LEU A 56 -1.87 11.87 -17.79
C LEU A 56 -0.85 12.45 -18.79
N PRO A 57 -0.65 11.82 -19.96
CA PRO A 57 0.07 12.42 -21.09
C PRO A 57 -0.47 13.83 -21.44
N GLU A 58 0.40 14.71 -21.94
CA GLU A 58 0.03 16.12 -22.21
C GLU A 58 -1.11 16.27 -23.24
N ASP A 59 -1.27 15.29 -24.12
CA ASP A 59 -2.29 15.22 -25.16
C ASP A 59 -3.58 14.53 -24.73
N VAL A 60 -3.65 13.99 -23.50
CA VAL A 60 -4.83 13.28 -22.98
C VAL A 60 -5.48 14.10 -21.87
N SER A 61 -6.70 14.58 -22.13
CA SER A 61 -7.50 15.24 -21.09
C SER A 61 -8.04 14.23 -20.07
N LEU A 62 -8.30 14.69 -18.84
CA LEU A 62 -8.94 13.86 -17.81
C LEU A 62 -10.33 13.36 -18.24
N GLU A 63 -11.10 14.18 -18.95
CA GLU A 63 -12.41 13.81 -19.46
C GLU A 63 -12.30 12.69 -20.51
N GLU A 64 -11.37 12.83 -21.45
CA GLU A 64 -11.09 11.80 -22.45
C GLU A 64 -10.62 10.49 -21.79
N TYR A 65 -9.70 10.58 -20.84
CA TYR A 65 -9.23 9.44 -20.06
C TYR A 65 -10.39 8.70 -19.40
N ASN A 66 -11.21 9.41 -18.63
CA ASN A 66 -12.35 8.82 -17.94
C ASN A 66 -13.35 8.20 -18.93
N ALA A 67 -13.68 8.89 -20.02
CA ALA A 67 -14.64 8.37 -21.00
C ALA A 67 -14.15 7.07 -21.66
N ARG A 68 -12.88 7.04 -22.11
CA ARG A 68 -12.29 5.86 -22.77
C ARG A 68 -12.10 4.70 -21.80
N MET A 69 -11.62 4.97 -20.58
CA MET A 69 -11.51 3.96 -19.53
C MET A 69 -12.88 3.40 -19.14
N LEU A 70 -13.91 4.23 -18.95
CA LEU A 70 -15.24 3.74 -18.60
C LEU A 70 -15.83 2.87 -19.72
N ASN A 71 -15.64 3.24 -20.98
CA ASN A 71 -16.05 2.39 -22.11
C ASN A 71 -15.20 1.12 -22.27
N SER A 72 -14.07 0.98 -21.58
CA SER A 72 -13.26 -0.23 -21.62
C SER A 72 -13.78 -1.36 -20.75
N PHE A 73 -14.54 -1.05 -19.69
CA PHE A 73 -15.12 -2.07 -18.79
C PHE A 73 -16.19 -2.95 -19.46
N GLU A 74 -16.59 -2.63 -20.69
CA GLU A 74 -17.40 -3.49 -21.56
C GLU A 74 -16.59 -4.66 -22.17
N ALA A 75 -15.26 -4.71 -21.97
CA ALA A 75 -14.42 -5.76 -22.50
C ALA A 75 -14.80 -7.12 -21.91
N LYS A 76 -14.80 -8.15 -22.77
CA LYS A 76 -15.04 -9.53 -22.35
C LYS A 76 -13.78 -10.10 -21.71
N ILE A 77 -13.95 -10.75 -20.56
CA ILE A 77 -12.85 -11.34 -19.79
C ILE A 77 -12.91 -12.85 -19.95
N THR A 78 -11.75 -13.47 -20.20
CA THR A 78 -11.58 -14.92 -20.20
C THR A 78 -10.32 -15.31 -19.45
N CYS A 79 -10.36 -16.43 -18.74
CA CYS A 79 -9.18 -17.02 -18.12
C CYS A 79 -8.78 -18.33 -18.81
N THR A 80 -7.48 -18.62 -18.81
CA THR A 80 -6.91 -19.86 -19.37
C THR A 80 -5.78 -20.37 -18.49
N ASP A 81 -5.59 -21.69 -18.46
CA ASP A 81 -4.40 -22.31 -17.85
C ASP A 81 -3.19 -22.28 -18.78
N GLU A 82 -3.40 -22.02 -20.07
CA GLU A 82 -2.34 -21.96 -21.07
C GLU A 82 -1.48 -20.71 -20.92
N LYS A 83 -0.22 -20.82 -21.34
CA LYS A 83 0.69 -19.68 -21.38
C LYS A 83 0.26 -18.69 -22.46
N ILE A 84 0.25 -17.41 -22.12
CA ILE A 84 -0.09 -16.33 -23.02
C ILE A 84 1.21 -15.66 -23.48
N PHE A 85 1.33 -15.38 -24.77
CA PHE A 85 2.52 -14.74 -25.35
C PHE A 85 2.16 -13.50 -26.17
N ILE A 86 3.01 -12.49 -26.10
CA ILE A 86 3.09 -11.39 -27.07
C ILE A 86 4.51 -11.45 -27.63
N GLY A 87 4.64 -11.77 -28.91
CA GLY A 87 5.94 -12.15 -29.47
C GLY A 87 6.52 -13.37 -28.77
N SER A 88 7.72 -13.24 -28.21
CA SER A 88 8.44 -14.22 -27.42
C SER A 88 8.24 -14.07 -25.90
N ALA A 89 7.62 -12.96 -25.45
CA ALA A 89 7.43 -12.67 -24.04
C ALA A 89 6.16 -13.33 -23.47
N GLU A 90 6.32 -14.10 -22.40
CA GLU A 90 5.20 -14.70 -21.67
C GLU A 90 4.50 -13.66 -20.78
N LYS A 91 3.21 -13.43 -21.01
CA LYS A 91 2.40 -12.42 -20.32
C LYS A 91 1.46 -13.06 -19.29
N THR A 92 1.11 -12.28 -18.26
CA THR A 92 0.07 -12.67 -17.29
C THR A 92 -1.32 -12.47 -17.89
N CYS A 93 -1.54 -11.34 -18.57
CA CYS A 93 -2.75 -11.05 -19.32
C CYS A 93 -2.36 -10.44 -20.68
N THR A 94 -3.28 -10.51 -21.62
CA THR A 94 -3.20 -9.81 -22.89
C THR A 94 -4.56 -9.21 -23.20
N ASN A 95 -4.53 -8.13 -23.98
CA ASN A 95 -5.73 -7.46 -24.43
C ASN A 95 -5.70 -7.27 -25.95
N PHE A 96 -6.85 -7.41 -26.59
CA PHE A 96 -6.98 -7.32 -28.04
C PHE A 96 -8.41 -6.94 -28.45
N LYS A 97 -8.59 -6.59 -29.72
CA LYS A 97 -9.90 -6.41 -30.36
C LYS A 97 -10.06 -7.51 -31.40
N ASP A 98 -11.23 -8.14 -31.45
CA ASP A 98 -11.55 -9.09 -32.51
C ASP A 98 -11.92 -8.38 -33.83
N GLN A 99 -12.31 -9.16 -34.84
CA GLN A 99 -12.66 -8.65 -36.17
C GLN A 99 -13.90 -7.75 -36.15
N ASP A 100 -14.79 -7.94 -35.17
CA ASP A 100 -16.01 -7.14 -34.98
C ASP A 100 -15.75 -5.91 -34.09
N GLY A 101 -14.51 -5.71 -33.65
CA GLY A 101 -14.12 -4.61 -32.77
C GLY A 101 -14.48 -4.83 -31.29
N VAL A 102 -14.92 -6.03 -30.91
CA VAL A 102 -15.20 -6.38 -29.52
C VAL A 102 -13.87 -6.46 -28.77
N LYS A 103 -13.80 -5.79 -27.62
CA LYS A 103 -12.63 -5.77 -26.75
C LYS A 103 -12.58 -7.04 -25.91
N TRP A 104 -11.41 -7.66 -25.84
CA TRP A 104 -11.16 -8.86 -25.06
C TRP A 104 -9.95 -8.68 -24.16
N ILE A 105 -10.02 -9.25 -22.96
CA ILE A 105 -8.90 -9.42 -22.04
C ILE A 105 -8.82 -10.91 -21.70
N GLN A 106 -7.68 -11.52 -22.01
CA GLN A 106 -7.41 -12.92 -21.70
C GLN A 106 -6.29 -12.99 -20.65
N CYS A 107 -6.51 -13.72 -19.57
CA CYS A 107 -5.56 -13.82 -18.46
C CYS A 107 -5.18 -15.27 -18.13
N ASN A 108 -3.95 -15.48 -17.68
CA ASN A 108 -3.48 -16.77 -17.20
C ASN A 108 -3.91 -16.99 -15.74
N LEU A 109 -4.74 -18.02 -15.51
CA LEU A 109 -5.31 -18.35 -14.20
C LEU A 109 -4.24 -18.55 -13.11
N GLY A 110 -3.22 -19.34 -13.41
CA GLY A 110 -2.14 -19.66 -12.47
C GLY A 110 -1.37 -18.42 -12.03
N ARG A 111 -1.00 -17.55 -12.97
CA ARG A 111 -0.25 -16.31 -12.69
C ARG A 111 -1.10 -15.27 -11.96
N ILE A 112 -2.39 -15.16 -12.27
CA ILE A 112 -3.32 -14.30 -11.52
C ILE A 112 -3.41 -14.76 -10.07
N ASN A 113 -3.50 -16.06 -9.83
CA ASN A 113 -3.58 -16.61 -8.48
C ASN A 113 -2.31 -16.39 -7.64
N GLN A 114 -1.16 -16.26 -8.30
CA GLN A 114 0.13 -15.97 -7.65
C GLN A 114 0.42 -14.47 -7.52
N THR A 115 -0.35 -13.62 -8.21
CA THR A 115 -0.18 -12.17 -8.16
C THR A 115 -0.82 -11.62 -6.88
N ASN A 116 -0.06 -10.79 -6.15
CA ASN A 116 -0.59 -10.12 -4.96
C ASN A 116 -1.66 -9.08 -5.33
N GLU A 117 -2.50 -8.69 -4.36
CA GLU A 117 -3.63 -7.79 -4.60
C GLU A 117 -3.22 -6.49 -5.31
N GLU A 118 -2.14 -5.84 -4.86
CA GLU A 118 -1.67 -4.59 -5.46
C GLU A 118 -1.20 -4.74 -6.91
N GLY A 119 -0.42 -5.79 -7.16
CA GLY A 119 0.00 -6.15 -8.50
C GLY A 119 -1.19 -6.47 -9.39
N LEU A 120 -2.26 -7.05 -8.84
CA LEU A 120 -3.48 -7.38 -9.56
C LEU A 120 -4.27 -6.11 -9.91
N TYR A 121 -4.45 -5.16 -9.00
CA TYR A 121 -5.05 -3.86 -9.33
C TYR A 121 -4.30 -3.16 -10.46
N ARG A 122 -2.96 -3.08 -10.35
CA ARG A 122 -2.11 -2.50 -11.40
C ARG A 122 -2.27 -3.23 -12.73
N LEU A 123 -2.24 -4.56 -12.72
CA LEU A 123 -2.36 -5.37 -13.92
C LEU A 123 -3.72 -5.20 -14.59
N ILE A 124 -4.82 -5.30 -13.83
CA ILE A 124 -6.18 -5.19 -14.39
C ILE A 124 -6.42 -3.78 -14.94
N HIS A 125 -5.97 -2.74 -14.23
CA HIS A 125 -6.02 -1.38 -14.76
C HIS A 125 -5.25 -1.24 -16.07
N HIS A 126 -4.05 -1.84 -16.17
CA HIS A 126 -3.24 -1.83 -17.38
C HIS A 126 -3.96 -2.48 -18.56
N GLU A 127 -4.61 -3.63 -18.37
CA GLU A 127 -5.34 -4.28 -19.47
C GLU A 127 -6.50 -3.42 -20.00
N TYR A 128 -7.23 -2.76 -19.10
CA TYR A 128 -8.29 -1.81 -19.46
C TYR A 128 -7.75 -0.54 -20.13
N ALA A 129 -6.59 -0.03 -19.67
CA ALA A 129 -5.89 1.07 -20.30
C ALA A 129 -5.36 0.69 -21.69
N GLY A 130 -4.93 -0.56 -21.89
CA GLY A 130 -4.49 -1.14 -23.16
C GLY A 130 -5.61 -1.17 -24.19
N VAL A 131 -6.78 -1.75 -23.86
CA VAL A 131 -7.93 -1.75 -24.79
C VAL A 131 -8.47 -0.35 -25.07
N SER A 132 -8.28 0.58 -24.12
CA SER A 132 -8.60 2.00 -24.26
C SER A 132 -7.62 2.74 -25.16
N GLY A 133 -6.42 2.20 -25.38
CA GLY A 133 -5.36 2.81 -26.19
C GLY A 133 -4.48 3.81 -25.43
N PHE A 134 -4.38 3.71 -24.10
CA PHE A 134 -3.49 4.55 -23.28
C PHE A 134 -2.16 3.88 -22.95
N GLU A 135 -2.19 2.58 -22.64
CA GLU A 135 -1.02 1.80 -22.24
C GLU A 135 -0.89 0.59 -23.17
N VAL A 136 -0.63 0.86 -24.44
CA VAL A 136 -0.49 -0.19 -25.45
C VAL A 136 0.93 -0.76 -25.37
N ASN A 137 1.05 -2.07 -25.46
CA ASN A 137 2.36 -2.71 -25.56
C ASN A 137 3.10 -2.20 -26.80
N ILE A 138 4.36 -1.79 -26.63
CA ILE A 138 5.28 -1.54 -27.76
C ILE A 138 6.11 -2.80 -27.90
N ASP A 139 5.86 -3.55 -28.97
CA ASP A 139 6.39 -4.90 -29.17
C ASP A 139 6.04 -5.83 -27.98
N GLU A 140 7.05 -6.22 -27.21
CA GLU A 140 6.92 -7.10 -26.05
C GLU A 140 6.97 -6.36 -24.71
N GLU A 141 7.19 -5.03 -24.72
CA GLU A 141 7.30 -4.22 -23.52
C GLU A 141 5.95 -3.60 -23.16
N SER A 142 5.59 -3.74 -21.88
CA SER A 142 4.33 -3.22 -21.35
C SER A 142 4.56 -1.86 -20.71
N ASP A 143 3.85 -0.85 -21.18
CA ASP A 143 3.83 0.48 -20.56
C ASP A 143 2.88 0.50 -19.36
N TYR A 144 3.38 0.89 -18.19
CA TYR A 144 2.59 1.01 -16.97
C TYR A 144 2.62 2.44 -16.40
N ALA A 145 2.85 3.46 -17.25
CA ALA A 145 3.02 4.85 -16.82
C ALA A 145 1.84 5.38 -15.97
N ILE A 146 0.60 5.04 -16.32
CA ILE A 146 -0.62 5.43 -15.60
C ILE A 146 -0.94 4.39 -14.53
N SER A 147 -0.90 3.10 -14.86
CA SER A 147 -1.25 2.00 -13.97
C SER A 147 -0.38 1.91 -12.71
N ASN A 148 0.91 2.28 -12.80
CA ASN A 148 1.78 2.35 -11.62
C ASN A 148 1.35 3.44 -10.61
N GLN A 149 0.52 4.41 -11.02
CA GLN A 149 0.09 5.51 -10.14
C GLN A 149 -1.08 5.09 -9.24
N ILE A 150 -1.93 4.17 -9.68
CA ILE A 150 -3.15 3.80 -8.94
C ILE A 150 -2.84 3.11 -7.61
N THR A 151 -1.68 2.46 -7.48
CA THR A 151 -1.28 1.78 -6.24
C THR A 151 -1.13 2.76 -5.08
N ALA A 152 -0.84 4.03 -5.37
CA ALA A 152 -0.83 5.09 -4.36
C ALA A 152 -2.21 5.37 -3.75
N PHE A 153 -3.30 4.94 -4.40
CA PHE A 153 -4.68 5.11 -3.94
C PHE A 153 -5.21 3.86 -3.25
N LEU A 154 -4.49 2.74 -3.26
CA LEU A 154 -4.94 1.51 -2.61
C LEU A 154 -4.84 1.64 -1.10
N GLU A 155 -5.94 1.43 -0.39
CA GLU A 155 -6.00 1.37 1.07
C GLU A 155 -6.26 -0.04 1.57
N ASP A 156 -5.59 -0.38 2.67
CA ASP A 156 -5.77 -1.66 3.36
C ASP A 156 -7.01 -1.54 4.25
N GLN A 157 -8.17 -1.99 3.75
CA GLN A 157 -9.37 -2.21 4.55
C GLN A 157 -9.49 -3.71 4.88
N ILE A 158 -10.69 -4.20 5.23
CA ILE A 158 -10.93 -5.66 5.35
C ILE A 158 -10.52 -6.39 4.05
N VAL A 159 -10.67 -5.70 2.91
CA VAL A 159 -10.14 -6.06 1.60
C VAL A 159 -9.44 -4.83 0.99
N LYS A 160 -8.43 -5.02 0.12
CA LYS A 160 -7.72 -3.90 -0.51
C LYS A 160 -8.64 -3.20 -1.54
N ARG A 161 -8.72 -1.87 -1.49
CA ARG A 161 -9.62 -1.05 -2.33
C ARG A 161 -9.02 0.30 -2.70
N LEU A 162 -9.48 0.91 -3.79
CA LEU A 162 -9.08 2.26 -4.21
C LEU A 162 -9.82 3.35 -3.41
N ALA A 163 -9.06 4.28 -2.84
CA ALA A 163 -9.56 5.47 -2.17
C ALA A 163 -9.58 6.67 -3.13
N LEU A 164 -10.49 7.63 -2.91
CA LEU A 164 -10.63 8.82 -3.78
C LEU A 164 -9.40 9.73 -3.78
N HIS A 165 -8.63 9.69 -2.71
CA HIS A 165 -7.39 10.46 -2.57
C HIS A 165 -6.23 9.51 -2.39
N PRO A 166 -5.04 9.86 -2.92
CA PRO A 166 -3.87 9.04 -2.70
C PRO A 166 -3.56 8.98 -1.20
N LYS A 167 -3.03 7.84 -0.76
CA LYS A 167 -2.44 7.70 0.57
C LYS A 167 -1.51 8.88 0.79
N LYS A 168 -1.75 9.65 1.86
CA LYS A 168 -0.89 10.79 2.23
C LYS A 168 0.53 10.26 2.44
N ARG A 169 1.40 10.47 1.45
CA ARG A 169 2.83 10.18 1.59
C ARG A 169 3.43 11.25 2.50
N TYR A 170 3.71 10.85 3.73
CA TYR A 170 4.48 11.69 4.64
C TYR A 170 5.95 11.59 4.24
N SER A 171 6.65 12.73 4.14
CA SER A 171 8.10 12.70 3.93
C SER A 171 8.77 11.89 5.03
N ALA A 172 9.88 11.22 4.74
CA ALA A 172 10.64 10.46 5.75
C ALA A 172 10.89 11.30 7.00
N LYS A 173 11.26 12.57 6.82
CA LYS A 173 11.39 13.55 7.90
C LYS A 173 10.10 13.72 8.70
N LYS A 174 8.94 13.91 8.05
CA LYS A 174 7.65 14.07 8.73
C LYS A 174 7.22 12.80 9.47
N VAL A 175 7.48 11.61 8.93
CA VAL A 175 7.21 10.33 9.62
C VAL A 175 8.11 10.18 10.84
N ILE A 176 9.41 10.48 10.69
CA ILE A 176 10.38 10.48 11.80
C ILE A 176 9.93 11.50 12.85
N ASP A 177 9.63 12.74 12.49
CA ASP A 177 9.17 13.78 13.41
C ASP A 177 7.87 13.37 14.14
N MET A 178 6.90 12.80 13.43
CA MET A 178 5.66 12.28 14.01
C MET A 178 5.93 11.12 14.98
N THR A 179 6.86 10.24 14.64
CA THR A 179 7.28 9.11 15.46
C THR A 179 8.00 9.58 16.71
N LEU A 180 8.98 10.47 16.57
CA LEU A 180 9.75 11.05 17.66
C LEU A 180 8.83 11.80 18.63
N LYS A 181 7.87 12.57 18.10
CA LYS A 181 6.85 13.26 18.89
C LYS A 181 5.95 12.29 19.65
N LYS A 182 5.50 11.20 19.04
CA LYS A 182 4.72 10.14 19.71
C LYS A 182 5.50 9.42 20.81
N MET A 183 6.81 9.26 20.63
CA MET A 183 7.71 8.67 21.62
C MET A 183 8.08 9.64 22.75
N GLN A 184 7.52 10.86 22.74
CA GLN A 184 7.85 11.94 23.68
C GLN A 184 9.35 12.21 23.78
N ILE A 185 10.07 11.98 22.69
CA ILE A 185 11.51 12.23 22.66
C ILE A 185 11.68 13.73 22.57
N SER A 186 12.18 14.32 23.64
CA SER A 186 12.62 15.72 23.63
C SER A 186 14.06 15.79 23.15
N TYR A 187 14.33 16.72 22.25
CA TYR A 187 15.68 17.11 21.89
C TYR A 187 16.06 18.31 22.77
N ASN A 188 17.01 18.11 23.68
CA ASN A 188 17.53 19.17 24.53
C ASN A 188 19.06 19.12 24.49
N ASN A 189 19.69 20.28 24.23
CA ASN A 189 21.14 20.46 24.28
C ASN A 189 21.97 19.46 23.46
N GLY A 190 21.54 19.12 22.24
CA GLY A 190 22.33 18.24 21.37
C GLY A 190 22.07 16.75 21.55
N ALA A 191 21.21 16.35 22.50
CA ALA A 191 20.92 14.95 22.81
C ALA A 191 19.41 14.65 22.77
N TYR A 192 19.07 13.45 22.27
CA TYR A 192 17.72 12.90 22.34
C TYR A 192 17.58 12.12 23.65
N ARG A 193 16.58 12.47 24.49
CA ARG A 193 16.27 11.74 25.72
C ARG A 193 15.06 10.83 25.49
N TRP A 194 15.20 9.55 25.81
CA TRP A 194 14.20 8.52 25.52
C TRP A 194 13.47 8.12 26.80
N HIS A 195 12.15 8.13 26.78
CA HIS A 195 11.29 7.71 27.90
C HIS A 195 10.54 6.40 27.60
N CYS A 196 11.14 5.48 26.84
CA CYS A 196 10.53 4.19 26.51
C CYS A 196 11.52 3.03 26.62
N SER A 197 11.01 1.84 26.94
CA SER A 197 11.82 0.61 26.96
C SER A 197 12.33 0.26 25.54
N PRO A 198 13.46 -0.47 25.42
CA PRO A 198 14.02 -0.90 24.14
C PRO A 198 13.00 -1.60 23.22
N GLU A 199 12.13 -2.46 23.77
CA GLU A 199 11.17 -3.18 22.95
C GLU A 199 10.06 -2.30 22.39
N ARG A 200 9.70 -1.26 23.15
CA ARG A 200 8.76 -0.26 22.68
C ARG A 200 9.38 0.61 21.59
N MET A 201 10.68 0.93 21.72
CA MET A 201 11.44 1.63 20.69
C MET A 201 11.54 0.82 19.39
N LYS A 202 11.88 -0.47 19.47
CA LYS A 202 11.92 -1.36 18.32
C LYS A 202 10.58 -1.42 17.58
N LYS A 203 9.48 -1.51 18.33
CA LYS A 203 8.12 -1.49 17.76
C LYS A 203 7.78 -0.18 17.05
N TYR A 204 8.15 0.96 17.63
CA TYR A 204 7.90 2.27 17.00
C TYR A 204 8.76 2.51 15.77
N LEU A 205 10.04 2.13 15.80
CA LEU A 205 10.91 2.19 14.63
C LEU A 205 10.37 1.29 13.52
N TYR A 206 9.98 0.05 13.84
CA TYR A 206 9.37 -0.85 12.87
C TYR A 206 8.14 -0.24 12.18
N ALA A 207 7.22 0.32 12.96
CA ALA A 207 6.05 1.01 12.43
C ALA A 207 6.44 2.25 11.60
N ALA A 208 7.39 3.06 12.06
CA ALA A 208 7.83 4.25 11.32
C ALA A 208 8.46 3.89 9.98
N PHE A 209 9.28 2.84 9.93
CA PHE A 209 9.92 2.39 8.70
C PHE A 209 8.94 1.77 7.72
N SER A 210 7.93 1.02 8.19
CA SER A 210 6.86 0.51 7.31
C SER A 210 5.99 1.61 6.67
N PHE A 211 6.04 2.85 7.19
CA PHE A 211 5.36 4.01 6.59
C PHE A 211 6.19 4.76 5.56
N VAL A 212 7.50 4.54 5.50
CA VAL A 212 8.43 5.38 4.71
C VAL A 212 8.80 4.73 3.38
N ASN A 213 8.74 3.40 3.23
CA ASN A 213 8.92 2.75 1.94
C ASN A 213 8.63 1.24 1.99
N ASP A 214 8.26 0.66 0.84
CA ASP A 214 8.21 -0.80 0.63
C ASP A 214 9.63 -1.42 0.64
N GLU A 215 10.69 -0.63 0.48
CA GLU A 215 12.10 -1.05 0.59
C GLU A 215 12.63 -1.17 2.03
N ALA A 216 11.83 -0.85 3.05
CA ALA A 216 12.27 -0.90 4.45
C ALA A 216 12.75 -2.29 4.90
N GLU A 217 12.29 -3.36 4.24
CA GLU A 217 12.62 -4.75 4.57
C GLU A 217 14.11 -5.08 4.40
N LEU A 218 14.80 -4.48 3.41
CA LEU A 218 16.24 -4.64 3.20
C LEU A 218 17.07 -3.99 4.33
N ILE A 219 16.63 -2.84 4.83
CA ILE A 219 17.29 -2.12 5.93
C ILE A 219 17.14 -2.91 7.25
N PHE A 220 16.04 -3.63 7.44
CA PHE A 220 15.84 -4.43 8.65
C PHE A 220 16.67 -5.70 8.70
N LYS A 221 16.99 -6.33 7.56
CA LYS A 221 17.86 -7.52 7.51
C LYS A 221 19.25 -7.22 8.06
N ASP A 222 19.75 -6.00 7.81
CA ASP A 222 21.00 -5.50 8.38
C ASP A 222 20.88 -5.17 9.87
N LEU A 223 19.74 -4.65 10.33
CA LEU A 223 19.51 -4.35 11.75
C LEU A 223 19.27 -5.61 12.61
N SER A 224 18.69 -6.66 12.05
CA SER A 224 18.48 -7.95 12.73
C SER A 224 19.77 -8.75 12.94
N ASN A 225 20.79 -8.47 12.12
CA ASN A 225 22.13 -9.07 12.23
C ASN A 225 23.04 -8.36 13.24
N ILE A 226 22.57 -7.26 13.85
CA ILE A 226 23.25 -6.65 14.98
C ILE A 226 22.95 -7.55 16.20
N THR A 227 23.92 -8.38 16.57
CA THR A 227 23.92 -9.07 17.86
C THR A 227 23.84 -8.03 18.96
N VAL A 228 22.79 -8.11 19.77
CA VAL A 228 22.71 -7.40 21.04
C VAL A 228 23.69 -8.08 21.98
N ASP A 229 24.96 -7.67 21.91
CA ASP A 229 25.92 -8.01 22.96
C ASP A 229 25.39 -7.39 24.24
N THR A 230 24.81 -8.25 25.06
CA THR A 230 24.27 -7.90 26.36
C THR A 230 25.48 -7.70 27.27
N TYR A 231 26.07 -6.50 27.24
CA TYR A 231 27.03 -6.11 28.26
C TYR A 231 26.29 -6.02 29.59
N ALA A 232 26.37 -7.10 30.37
CA ALA A 232 26.00 -7.12 31.77
C ALA A 232 26.98 -6.19 32.53
N ILE A 233 26.60 -4.92 32.66
CA ILE A 233 27.24 -4.00 33.58
C ILE A 233 26.84 -4.44 34.98
N ARG A 234 27.80 -4.99 35.75
CA ARG A 234 27.62 -5.25 37.17
C ARG A 234 27.33 -3.92 37.86
N PHE A 235 26.11 -3.77 38.35
CA PHE A 235 25.78 -2.73 39.32
C PHE A 235 26.44 -3.09 40.64
N ASN A 236 27.43 -2.32 41.05
CA ASN A 236 27.75 -2.15 42.45
C ASN A 236 27.83 -0.66 42.74
N GLN A 237 27.00 -0.27 43.71
CA GLN A 237 26.85 1.03 44.35
C GLN A 237 25.85 2.01 43.72
N ALA A 238 24.99 2.49 44.63
CA ALA A 238 23.80 3.27 44.39
C ALA A 238 24.14 4.68 43.94
N LEU A 239 23.70 5.05 42.74
CA LEU A 239 23.55 6.42 42.28
C LEU A 239 22.22 6.55 41.52
N PRO A 240 21.60 7.74 41.52
CA PRO A 240 20.25 7.92 41.01
C PRO A 240 20.18 7.68 39.50
N LEU A 241 19.08 7.03 39.09
CA LEU A 241 18.72 6.68 37.72
C LEU A 241 18.80 7.88 36.77
N ASP A 242 19.90 7.99 36.03
CA ASP A 242 19.96 8.74 34.78
C ASP A 242 20.33 7.77 33.65
N CYS A 243 19.33 7.36 32.87
CA CYS A 243 19.48 6.41 31.77
C CYS A 243 20.18 7.08 30.58
N SER A 244 21.51 7.15 30.62
CA SER A 244 22.34 7.47 29.44
C SER A 244 22.85 6.16 28.82
N PHE A 245 22.22 5.72 27.74
CA PHE A 245 22.62 4.51 27.00
C PHE A 245 23.60 4.88 25.86
N ALA A 246 24.84 4.40 25.95
CA ALA A 246 25.91 4.68 24.98
C ALA A 246 26.01 3.65 23.82
N GLY A 247 25.35 2.48 23.90
CA GLY A 247 25.59 1.35 22.99
C GLY A 247 24.86 1.37 21.64
N TYR A 248 23.65 1.95 21.55
CA TYR A 248 22.86 2.00 20.30
C TYR A 248 23.30 3.14 19.35
N ASN A 249 24.39 3.83 19.68
CA ASN A 249 24.61 5.23 19.31
C ASN A 249 25.52 5.42 18.08
N LEU A 250 25.84 4.38 17.31
CA LEU A 250 26.68 4.52 16.11
C LEU A 250 25.90 4.33 14.82
N VAL A 251 25.14 3.24 14.69
CA VAL A 251 24.35 2.97 13.47
C VAL A 251 23.14 3.90 13.36
N ALA A 252 22.35 4.00 14.44
CA ALA A 252 21.22 4.93 14.47
C ALA A 252 21.69 6.39 14.36
N ARG A 253 22.86 6.72 14.93
CA ARG A 253 23.45 8.07 14.85
C ARG A 253 23.93 8.40 13.44
N GLU A 254 24.62 7.48 12.76
CA GLU A 254 25.11 7.75 11.41
C GLU A 254 23.96 7.79 10.40
N TYR A 255 22.93 6.97 10.59
CA TYR A 255 21.71 7.03 9.79
C TYR A 255 20.90 8.32 10.04
N MET A 256 20.73 8.74 11.30
CA MET A 256 20.07 10.01 11.65
C MET A 256 20.90 11.23 11.22
N ARG A 257 22.23 11.16 11.26
CA ARG A 257 23.14 12.21 10.75
C ARG A 257 22.97 12.37 9.24
N LYS A 258 22.92 11.26 8.50
CA LYS A 258 22.69 11.25 7.05
C LYS A 258 21.27 11.72 6.69
N LEU A 259 20.24 11.33 7.45
CA LEU A 259 18.84 11.72 7.21
C LEU A 259 18.52 13.18 7.55
N LEU A 260 19.12 13.72 8.61
CA LEU A 260 18.78 15.05 9.13
C LEU A 260 19.72 16.16 8.62
N GLY A 261 20.71 15.82 7.79
CA GLY A 261 21.64 16.80 7.21
C GLY A 261 22.47 17.57 8.25
N ALA A 262 22.64 17.02 9.45
CA ALA A 262 23.33 17.70 10.53
C ALA A 262 24.85 17.64 10.32
N SER A 263 25.43 18.75 9.89
CA SER A 263 26.89 19.01 9.86
C SER A 263 27.46 19.40 11.24
N GLY A 264 26.65 19.36 12.31
CA GLY A 264 27.07 19.75 13.65
C GLY A 264 27.72 18.60 14.42
N GLY A 265 29.03 18.69 14.66
CA GLY A 265 29.76 17.80 15.54
C GLY A 265 29.20 17.85 16.97
N ALA A 266 28.64 16.74 17.44
CA ALA A 266 28.32 16.57 18.85
C ALA A 266 29.62 16.33 19.64
N LYS A 267 29.95 17.23 20.57
CA LYS A 267 31.03 17.03 21.54
C LYS A 267 30.69 15.84 22.45
N LEU A 268 31.62 14.90 22.53
CA LEU A 268 31.65 13.85 23.54
C LEU A 268 31.87 14.50 24.92
N CYS A 269 31.12 14.06 25.93
CA CYS A 269 31.62 14.16 27.30
C CYS A 269 32.77 13.16 27.41
N GLU A 270 34.01 13.68 27.42
CA GLU A 270 35.16 12.91 27.88
C GLU A 270 34.98 12.68 29.38
N ILE A 271 34.71 11.43 29.76
CA ILE A 271 34.85 11.00 31.15
C ILE A 271 36.32 10.62 31.28
N GLY A 272 37.09 11.50 31.93
CA GLY A 272 38.46 11.22 32.34
C GLY A 272 38.50 10.02 33.28
N TRP A 273 39.50 9.16 33.08
CA TRP A 273 39.79 8.00 33.90
C TRP A 273 40.17 8.39 35.33
#